data_AF-A0A2K6A8P0-F1
#
_entry.id   AF-A0A2K6A8P0-F1
#
_cell.length_a   1.000
_cell.length_b   1.000
_cell.length_c   1.000
_cell.angle_alpha   90.00
_cell.angle_beta   90.00
_cell.angle_gamma   90.00
#
_symmetry.space_group_name_H-M   'P 1'
#
loop_
_entity.id
_entity.type
_entity.pdbx_description
1 polymer ?
#
loop_
_entity_poly.entity_id
_entity_poly.type
_entity_poly.pdbx_seq_one_letter_code
_entity_poly.pdbx_strand_id
1 'polypeptide(L)'
;MHYCVLSAFLILHLVTVALSLSTCSTLDMDQFMRKRIEAIRGQILSKLKLTSPPEDYPEPEEVPPEVISIYNSTRDLLQEKASRRAAACERERSDEEYYAKEVYKIDMPPFFPSENAIPPTFYRPYFRIVRFDVSAMEKNASNLVKAEFRVFRLQNPKARVPEQRIELYQILKSKDLTSPTQRYIDSKVVKTRAEGEWLSFDVTDAVHEWLHHKDRNLGFKISLHCPCCTFVPSNNYIIPNKSEELEARFAGIDGTSTYTSGDQKTIKSTRKKNSGKTPHLLLMLLPSYRLESQQTNRRKKRALDAAYCFVLSLYNTINPEASASPCCVSQDLEPLTILYYIGKTPKIEQLSNMIVKSCKCS
;
A
#
# COMPACT_ATOMS: atom_id res chain seq x y z
N MET A 1 71.34 -11.83 23.96
CA MET A 1 70.58 -10.74 24.60
C MET A 1 69.62 -10.04 23.63
N HIS A 2 70.04 -9.61 22.43
CA HIS A 2 69.17 -8.86 21.51
C HIS A 2 67.96 -9.63 20.94
N TYR A 3 68.09 -10.93 20.65
CA TYR A 3 66.98 -11.75 20.13
C TYR A 3 65.84 -11.96 21.15
N CYS A 4 66.17 -12.03 22.45
CA CYS A 4 65.16 -12.17 23.50
C CYS A 4 64.35 -10.88 23.67
N VAL A 5 64.99 -9.72 23.54
CA VAL A 5 64.32 -8.42 23.63
C VAL A 5 63.39 -8.20 22.43
N LEU A 6 63.84 -8.52 21.21
CA LEU A 6 63.02 -8.44 20.01
C LEU A 6 61.79 -9.36 20.07
N SER A 7 61.97 -10.59 20.55
CA SER A 7 60.85 -11.53 20.77
C SER A 7 59.84 -10.99 21.79
N ALA A 8 60.32 -10.42 22.90
CA ALA A 8 59.46 -9.83 23.93
C ALA A 8 58.65 -8.63 23.39
N PHE A 9 59.26 -7.75 22.59
CA PHE A 9 58.55 -6.65 21.94
C PHE A 9 57.50 -7.14 20.92
N LEU A 10 57.82 -8.16 20.14
CA LEU A 10 56.90 -8.73 19.14
C LEU A 10 55.70 -9.40 19.82
N ILE A 11 55.93 -10.10 20.94
CA ILE A 11 54.86 -10.68 21.78
C ILE A 11 54.01 -9.56 22.41
N LEU A 12 54.61 -8.48 22.90
CA LEU A 12 53.87 -7.35 23.48
C LEU A 12 53.01 -6.63 22.41
N HIS A 13 53.51 -6.50 21.18
CA HIS A 13 52.74 -5.98 20.05
C HIS A 13 51.60 -6.94 19.62
N LEU A 14 51.83 -8.25 19.62
CA LEU A 14 50.78 -9.23 19.36
C LEU A 14 49.69 -9.23 20.45
N VAL A 15 50.07 -9.07 21.72
CA VAL A 15 49.13 -8.99 22.84
C VAL A 15 48.30 -7.69 22.79
N THR A 16 48.91 -6.56 22.44
CA THR A 16 48.17 -5.28 22.29
C THR A 16 47.22 -5.30 21.09
N VAL A 17 47.61 -5.93 19.97
CA VAL A 17 46.73 -6.16 18.82
C VAL A 17 45.58 -7.11 19.20
N ALA A 18 45.84 -8.19 19.92
CA ALA A 18 44.80 -9.12 20.39
C ALA A 18 43.82 -8.48 21.40
N LEU A 19 44.29 -7.57 22.24
CA LEU A 19 43.45 -6.79 23.16
C LEU A 19 42.65 -5.69 22.44
N SER A 20 43.12 -5.19 21.30
CA SER A 20 42.39 -4.23 20.47
C SER A 20 41.32 -4.87 19.57
N LEU A 21 41.41 -6.19 19.33
CA LEU A 21 40.47 -6.95 18.50
C LEU A 21 39.24 -7.50 19.27
N SER A 22 39.14 -7.25 20.58
CA SER A 22 38.08 -7.83 21.43
C SER A 22 37.28 -6.81 22.24
N THR A 23 37.22 -5.54 21.81
CA THR A 23 36.23 -4.56 22.32
C THR A 23 34.84 -4.73 21.69
N CYS A 24 34.59 -5.81 20.95
CA CYS A 24 33.23 -6.22 20.63
C CYS A 24 32.67 -6.89 21.89
N SER A 25 32.02 -6.09 22.75
CA SER A 25 31.18 -6.60 23.84
C SER A 25 30.40 -7.80 23.31
N THR A 26 30.45 -8.94 24.00
CA THR A 26 29.55 -10.07 23.71
C THR A 26 28.13 -9.52 23.85
N LEU A 27 27.52 -9.13 22.73
CA LEU A 27 26.16 -8.64 22.70
C LEU A 27 25.30 -9.83 23.10
N ASP A 28 24.77 -9.79 24.32
CA ASP A 28 23.75 -10.74 24.75
C ASP A 28 22.50 -10.48 23.90
N MET A 29 22.44 -11.19 22.79
CA MET A 29 21.36 -11.09 21.81
C MET A 29 20.02 -11.35 22.49
N ASP A 30 19.95 -12.21 23.50
CA ASP A 30 18.70 -12.48 24.22
C ASP A 30 18.24 -11.26 25.03
N GLN A 31 19.16 -10.53 25.65
CA GLN A 31 18.84 -9.29 26.36
C GLN A 31 18.37 -8.19 25.38
N PHE A 32 19.02 -8.05 24.23
CA PHE A 32 18.60 -7.10 23.19
C PHE A 32 17.25 -7.48 22.58
N MET A 33 17.02 -8.76 22.33
CA MET A 33 15.74 -9.26 21.81
C MET A 33 14.62 -9.02 22.82
N ARG A 34 14.83 -9.25 24.13
CA ARG A 34 13.85 -8.91 25.17
C ARG A 34 13.55 -7.42 25.24
N LYS A 35 14.59 -6.57 25.24
CA LYS A 35 14.43 -5.10 25.22
C LYS A 35 13.69 -4.64 23.98
N ARG A 36 13.95 -5.26 22.82
CA ARG A 36 13.28 -4.95 21.55
C ARG A 36 11.83 -5.40 21.55
N ILE A 37 11.50 -6.56 22.11
CA ILE A 37 10.11 -7.02 22.26
C ILE A 37 9.31 -6.01 23.09
N GLU A 38 9.85 -5.55 24.22
CA GLU A 38 9.16 -4.57 25.07
C GLU A 38 9.04 -3.20 24.38
N ALA A 39 10.07 -2.77 23.65
CA ALA A 39 10.02 -1.55 22.84
C ALA A 39 8.95 -1.65 21.74
N ILE A 40 8.84 -2.78 21.04
CA ILE A 40 7.82 -3.03 20.02
C ILE A 40 6.43 -3.04 20.66
N ARG A 41 6.27 -3.67 21.83
CA ARG A 41 5.00 -3.69 22.57
C ARG A 41 4.53 -2.26 22.89
N GLY A 42 5.40 -1.44 23.46
CA GLY A 42 5.12 -0.04 23.75
C GLY A 42 4.87 0.78 22.47
N GLN A 43 5.60 0.50 21.38
CA GLN A 43 5.42 1.17 20.10
C GLN A 43 4.06 0.86 19.46
N ILE A 44 3.62 -0.40 19.47
CA ILE A 44 2.31 -0.82 18.99
C ILE A 44 1.22 -0.10 19.78
N LEU A 45 1.23 -0.23 21.10
CA LEU A 45 0.25 0.42 21.98
C LEU A 45 0.22 1.95 21.76
N SER A 46 1.38 2.59 21.65
CA SER A 46 1.48 4.03 21.37
C SER A 46 0.91 4.41 19.99
N LYS A 47 1.14 3.60 18.96
CA LYS A 47 0.62 3.85 17.61
C LYS A 47 -0.89 3.66 17.51
N LEU A 48 -1.43 2.66 18.23
CA LEU A 48 -2.85 2.39 18.38
C LEU A 48 -3.54 3.31 19.41
N LYS A 49 -2.76 4.12 20.13
CA LYS A 49 -3.19 4.90 21.31
C LYS A 49 -3.91 4.08 22.39
N LEU A 50 -3.52 2.82 22.56
CA LEU A 50 -4.00 1.97 23.65
C LEU A 50 -3.07 2.09 24.86
N THR A 51 -3.64 2.08 26.06
CA THR A 51 -2.86 2.06 27.32
C THR A 51 -2.44 0.64 27.70
N SER A 52 -3.22 -0.35 27.30
CA SER A 52 -2.99 -1.78 27.55
C SER A 52 -3.56 -2.59 26.38
N PRO A 53 -3.09 -3.85 26.19
CA PRO A 53 -3.70 -4.76 25.22
C PRO A 53 -5.19 -4.98 25.51
N PRO A 54 -6.04 -5.16 24.50
CA PRO A 54 -7.43 -5.57 24.69
C PRO A 54 -7.52 -6.93 25.39
N GLU A 55 -8.47 -7.07 26.33
CA GLU A 55 -8.64 -8.30 27.12
C GLU A 55 -9.48 -9.37 26.40
N ASP A 56 -10.38 -8.95 25.52
CA ASP A 56 -11.33 -9.83 24.83
C ASP A 56 -11.06 -9.79 23.33
N TYR A 57 -10.72 -10.95 22.75
CA TYR A 57 -10.44 -11.11 21.33
C TYR A 57 -10.85 -12.50 20.84
N PRO A 58 -11.50 -12.60 19.67
CA PRO A 58 -11.94 -13.88 19.13
C PRO A 58 -10.77 -14.71 18.61
N GLU A 59 -10.99 -16.03 18.52
CA GLU A 59 -10.02 -16.92 17.87
C GLU A 59 -9.95 -16.63 16.35
N PRO A 60 -8.83 -16.94 15.67
CA PRO A 60 -8.68 -16.66 14.23
C PRO A 60 -9.80 -17.23 13.35
N GLU A 61 -10.41 -18.34 13.75
CA GLU A 61 -11.50 -19.01 13.03
C GLU A 61 -12.85 -18.28 13.17
N GLU A 62 -13.02 -17.50 14.22
CA GLU A 62 -14.25 -16.75 14.52
C GLU A 62 -14.30 -15.39 13.82
N VAL A 63 -13.20 -14.97 13.20
CA VAL A 63 -13.11 -13.69 12.49
C VAL A 63 -13.98 -13.73 11.22
N PRO A 64 -14.91 -12.77 11.03
CA PRO A 64 -15.75 -12.75 9.85
C PRO A 64 -14.94 -12.70 8.53
N PRO A 65 -15.39 -13.38 7.48
CA PRO A 65 -14.67 -13.45 6.20
C PRO A 65 -14.50 -12.08 5.53
N GLU A 66 -15.42 -11.14 5.78
CA GLU A 66 -15.32 -9.76 5.32
C GLU A 66 -14.11 -9.04 5.93
N VAL A 67 -13.89 -9.19 7.23
CA VAL A 67 -12.74 -8.60 7.95
C VAL A 67 -11.43 -9.19 7.44
N ILE A 68 -11.38 -10.51 7.25
CA ILE A 68 -10.22 -11.20 6.66
C ILE A 68 -9.96 -10.71 5.23
N SER A 69 -11.01 -10.43 4.44
CA SER A 69 -10.88 -9.88 3.09
C SER A 69 -10.19 -8.52 3.10
N ILE A 70 -10.53 -7.64 4.04
CA ILE A 70 -9.87 -6.33 4.21
C ILE A 70 -8.41 -6.51 4.59
N TYR A 71 -8.12 -7.37 5.58
CA TYR A 71 -6.75 -7.62 6.05
C TYR A 71 -5.85 -8.14 4.91
N ASN A 72 -6.30 -9.17 4.18
CA ASN A 72 -5.56 -9.73 3.06
C ASN A 72 -5.36 -8.69 1.95
N SER A 73 -6.41 -7.94 1.58
CA SER A 73 -6.32 -6.90 0.56
C SER A 73 -5.35 -5.78 0.96
N THR A 74 -5.27 -5.45 2.25
CA THR A 74 -4.34 -4.46 2.76
C THR A 74 -2.90 -4.99 2.75
N ARG A 75 -2.68 -6.21 3.27
CA ARG A 75 -1.36 -6.87 3.26
C ARG A 75 -0.80 -6.97 1.84
N ASP A 76 -1.60 -7.45 0.89
CA ASP A 76 -1.17 -7.65 -0.48
C ASP A 76 -0.83 -6.32 -1.18
N LEU A 77 -1.56 -5.23 -0.85
CA LEU A 77 -1.26 -3.87 -1.34
C LEU A 77 0.09 -3.38 -0.81
N LEU A 78 0.33 -3.55 0.49
CA LEU A 78 1.57 -3.09 1.11
C LEU A 78 2.78 -3.86 0.58
N GLN A 79 2.64 -5.16 0.34
CA GLN A 79 3.69 -5.97 -0.27
C GLN A 79 4.00 -5.53 -1.72
N GLU A 80 2.98 -5.23 -2.53
CA GLU A 80 3.14 -4.67 -3.87
C GLU A 80 3.91 -3.33 -3.83
N LYS A 81 3.53 -2.44 -2.91
CA LYS A 81 4.19 -1.14 -2.75
C LYS A 81 5.62 -1.24 -2.23
N ALA A 82 5.87 -2.14 -1.28
CA ALA A 82 7.21 -2.43 -0.78
C ALA A 82 8.14 -2.88 -1.92
N SER A 83 7.67 -3.79 -2.77
CA SER A 83 8.42 -4.24 -3.95
C SER A 83 8.69 -3.10 -4.94
N ARG A 84 7.70 -2.23 -5.22
CA ARG A 84 7.89 -1.07 -6.09
C ARG A 84 8.88 -0.05 -5.53
N ARG A 85 8.80 0.28 -4.23
CA ARG A 85 9.74 1.19 -3.56
C ARG A 85 11.17 0.66 -3.62
N ALA A 86 11.34 -0.65 -3.39
CA ALA A 86 12.65 -1.30 -3.51
C ALA A 86 13.21 -1.19 -4.94
N ALA A 87 12.37 -1.35 -5.97
CA ALA A 87 12.78 -1.20 -7.36
C ALA A 87 13.08 0.27 -7.76
N ALA A 88 12.31 1.24 -7.24
CA ALA A 88 12.43 2.65 -7.60
C ALA A 88 13.47 3.42 -6.75
N CYS A 89 14.04 2.81 -5.70
CA CYS A 89 14.94 3.48 -4.75
C CYS A 89 14.34 4.77 -4.14
N GLU A 90 13.03 4.85 -4.00
CA GLU A 90 12.33 5.99 -3.41
C GLU A 90 12.49 6.00 -1.88
N ARG A 91 12.94 7.13 -1.33
CA ARG A 91 13.35 7.26 0.09
C ARG A 91 12.60 8.33 0.89
N GLU A 92 11.62 9.01 0.29
CA GLU A 92 10.91 10.10 0.94
C GLU A 92 10.00 9.59 2.08
N ARG A 93 10.14 10.21 3.26
CA ARG A 93 9.29 10.00 4.44
C ARG A 93 8.54 11.27 4.76
N SER A 94 7.23 11.16 5.04
CA SER A 94 6.46 12.26 5.61
C SER A 94 6.22 12.03 7.11
N ASP A 95 6.26 13.10 7.91
CA ASP A 95 6.01 13.06 9.35
C ASP A 95 4.57 12.65 9.71
N GLU A 96 3.64 12.78 8.75
CA GLU A 96 2.23 12.42 8.88
C GLU A 96 2.02 10.90 9.01
N GLU A 97 3.05 10.11 8.69
CA GLU A 97 3.00 8.67 8.64
C GLU A 97 3.09 8.00 10.04
N TYR A 98 3.42 8.70 11.13
CA TYR A 98 3.74 8.03 12.42
C TYR A 98 2.60 7.20 13.04
N TYR A 99 1.36 7.67 12.98
CA TYR A 99 0.23 6.98 13.61
C TYR A 99 -0.35 5.87 12.73
N ALA A 100 -1.09 4.99 13.38
CA ALA A 100 -1.88 3.98 12.73
C ALA A 100 -3.02 4.61 11.89
N LYS A 101 -3.39 3.96 10.78
CA LYS A 101 -4.50 4.39 9.92
C LYS A 101 -5.54 3.28 9.89
N GLU A 102 -6.80 3.63 10.12
CA GLU A 102 -7.93 2.71 10.00
C GLU A 102 -8.18 2.41 8.52
N VAL A 103 -8.34 1.13 8.18
CA VAL A 103 -8.53 0.70 6.79
C VAL A 103 -9.96 0.24 6.56
N TYR A 104 -10.61 0.85 5.57
CA TYR A 104 -11.97 0.54 5.13
C TYR A 104 -11.93 0.02 3.70
N LYS A 105 -12.72 -1.03 3.43
CA LYS A 105 -12.90 -1.57 2.08
C LYS A 105 -14.30 -1.26 1.58
N ILE A 106 -14.39 -0.70 0.38
CA ILE A 106 -15.66 -0.43 -0.30
C ILE A 106 -15.66 -1.23 -1.59
N ASP A 107 -16.43 -2.32 -1.61
CA ASP A 107 -16.60 -3.14 -2.80
C ASP A 107 -17.44 -2.43 -3.87
N MET A 108 -17.13 -2.68 -5.14
CA MET A 108 -17.96 -2.23 -6.25
C MET A 108 -19.34 -2.87 -6.14
N PRO A 109 -20.44 -2.09 -6.18
CA PRO A 109 -21.78 -2.65 -6.10
C PRO A 109 -22.02 -3.61 -7.28
N PRO A 110 -22.69 -4.75 -7.04
CA PRO A 110 -23.04 -5.67 -8.11
C PRO A 110 -23.90 -4.98 -9.17
N PHE A 111 -23.60 -5.25 -10.44
CA PHE A 111 -24.44 -4.79 -11.54
C PHE A 111 -25.70 -5.65 -11.59
N PHE A 112 -26.77 -5.21 -10.93
CA PHE A 112 -28.11 -5.71 -11.17
C PHE A 112 -28.77 -4.82 -12.22
N PRO A 113 -28.94 -5.28 -13.48
CA PRO A 113 -29.93 -4.62 -14.33
C PRO A 113 -31.26 -4.74 -13.59
N SER A 114 -31.94 -3.61 -13.34
CA SER A 114 -33.28 -3.61 -12.76
C SER A 114 -34.16 -4.61 -13.53
N GLU A 115 -35.03 -5.36 -12.86
CA GLU A 115 -35.85 -6.44 -13.46
C GLU A 115 -36.63 -6.04 -14.72
N ASN A 116 -36.87 -4.74 -14.93
CA ASN A 116 -37.57 -4.17 -16.09
C ASN A 116 -36.67 -3.41 -17.09
N ALA A 117 -35.35 -3.45 -16.94
CA ALA A 117 -34.42 -2.87 -17.91
C ALA A 117 -33.79 -3.99 -18.72
N ILE A 118 -33.97 -3.96 -20.04
CA ILE A 118 -33.09 -4.66 -20.98
C ILE A 118 -31.67 -4.29 -20.56
N PRO A 119 -30.82 -5.23 -20.11
CA PRO A 119 -29.43 -4.93 -19.79
C PRO A 119 -28.88 -4.29 -21.05
N PRO A 120 -28.46 -3.02 -21.02
CA PRO A 120 -27.99 -2.42 -22.24
C PRO A 120 -26.78 -3.26 -22.65
N THR A 121 -26.92 -3.97 -23.77
CA THR A 121 -25.87 -4.73 -24.44
C THR A 121 -24.87 -3.76 -25.06
N PHE A 122 -24.44 -2.74 -24.30
CA PHE A 122 -23.30 -1.93 -24.66
C PHE A 122 -22.06 -2.76 -24.33
N TYR A 123 -21.74 -3.69 -25.23
CA TYR A 123 -20.36 -4.10 -25.40
C TYR A 123 -19.57 -2.81 -25.60
N ARG A 124 -18.78 -2.42 -24.61
CA ARG A 124 -17.90 -1.25 -24.65
C ARG A 124 -16.50 -1.76 -24.93
N PRO A 125 -16.14 -2.10 -26.18
CA PRO A 125 -14.87 -2.76 -26.49
C PRO A 125 -13.67 -1.98 -25.97
N TYR A 126 -13.75 -0.64 -25.98
CA TYR A 126 -12.61 0.24 -25.74
C TYR A 126 -12.40 0.66 -24.29
N PHE A 127 -13.40 0.50 -23.41
CA PHE A 127 -13.30 0.99 -22.04
C PHE A 127 -14.24 0.25 -21.07
N ARG A 128 -13.96 0.38 -19.77
CA ARG A 128 -14.81 -0.05 -18.67
C ARG A 128 -15.09 1.11 -17.73
N ILE A 129 -16.26 1.12 -17.13
CA ILE A 129 -16.64 2.10 -16.09
C ILE A 129 -16.91 1.34 -14.81
N VAL A 130 -16.36 1.83 -13.70
CA VAL A 130 -16.60 1.34 -12.35
C VAL A 130 -17.13 2.47 -11.50
N ARG A 131 -18.01 2.16 -10.54
CA ARG A 131 -18.61 3.13 -9.62
C ARG A 131 -18.53 2.58 -8.21
N PHE A 132 -18.46 3.48 -7.24
CA PHE A 132 -18.37 3.13 -5.82
C PHE A 132 -19.34 4.00 -5.04
N ASP A 133 -19.97 3.41 -4.03
CA ASP A 133 -20.75 4.17 -3.06
C ASP A 133 -19.85 4.49 -1.86
N VAL A 134 -19.48 5.76 -1.72
CA VAL A 134 -18.64 6.26 -0.63
C VAL A 134 -19.45 6.99 0.45
N SER A 135 -20.78 6.95 0.37
CA SER A 135 -21.67 7.73 1.24
C SER A 135 -21.48 7.42 2.74
N ALA A 136 -21.19 6.16 3.08
CA ALA A 136 -20.91 5.76 4.46
C ALA A 136 -19.69 6.46 5.08
N MET A 137 -18.79 7.00 4.25
CA MET A 137 -17.52 7.61 4.69
C MET A 137 -17.54 9.14 4.67
N GLU A 138 -18.62 9.78 4.22
CA GLU A 138 -18.74 11.24 4.08
C GLU A 138 -18.46 11.97 5.40
N LYS A 139 -18.91 11.41 6.54
CA LYS A 139 -18.66 11.98 7.87
C LYS A 139 -17.19 12.03 8.27
N ASN A 140 -16.35 11.20 7.64
CA ASN A 140 -14.94 11.07 7.93
C ASN A 140 -14.06 11.66 6.82
N ALA A 141 -14.61 12.55 5.97
CA ALA A 141 -13.91 13.10 4.80
C ALA A 141 -12.56 13.75 5.13
N SER A 142 -12.49 14.53 6.22
CA SER A 142 -11.26 15.20 6.69
C SER A 142 -10.18 14.24 7.14
N ASN A 143 -10.53 12.99 7.42
CA ASN A 143 -9.62 11.99 7.96
C ASN A 143 -8.99 11.14 6.87
N LEU A 144 -9.43 11.26 5.61
CA LEU A 144 -8.88 10.49 4.51
C LEU A 144 -7.41 10.88 4.29
N VAL A 145 -6.51 9.91 4.46
CA VAL A 145 -5.08 10.06 4.18
C VAL A 145 -4.73 9.49 2.81
N LYS A 146 -5.33 8.34 2.48
CA LYS A 146 -5.02 7.62 1.25
C LYS A 146 -6.24 6.86 0.75
N ALA A 147 -6.43 6.83 -0.56
CA ALA A 147 -7.38 5.92 -1.20
C ALA A 147 -6.70 5.17 -2.34
N GLU A 148 -6.87 3.85 -2.38
CA GLU A 148 -6.34 2.98 -3.42
C GLU A 148 -7.46 2.22 -4.09
N PHE A 149 -7.58 2.36 -5.41
CA PHE A 149 -8.47 1.56 -6.22
C PHE A 149 -7.77 0.27 -6.63
N ARG A 150 -8.34 -0.87 -6.26
CA ARG A 150 -7.83 -2.20 -6.59
C ARG A 150 -8.75 -2.91 -7.57
N VAL A 151 -8.16 -3.48 -8.62
CA VAL A 151 -8.86 -4.28 -9.62
C VAL A 151 -8.03 -5.50 -9.99
N PHE A 152 -8.66 -6.66 -10.10
CA PHE A 152 -7.97 -7.90 -10.47
C PHE A 152 -8.06 -8.13 -11.97
N ARG A 153 -6.91 -8.11 -12.66
CA ARG A 153 -6.81 -8.48 -14.07
C ARG A 153 -6.96 -9.99 -14.20
N LEU A 154 -7.79 -10.43 -15.13
CA LEU A 154 -7.96 -11.81 -15.53
C LEU A 154 -7.03 -12.15 -16.69
N GLN A 155 -6.63 -13.41 -16.76
CA GLN A 155 -5.99 -13.96 -17.94
C GLN A 155 -6.99 -13.97 -19.10
N ASN A 156 -6.59 -13.42 -20.26
CA ASN A 156 -7.37 -13.48 -21.49
C ASN A 156 -6.61 -14.30 -22.55
N PRO A 157 -6.87 -15.62 -22.66
CA PRO A 157 -6.20 -16.46 -23.66
C PRO A 157 -6.50 -16.05 -25.11
N LYS A 158 -7.61 -15.33 -25.35
CA LYS A 158 -8.03 -14.86 -26.67
C LYS A 158 -7.43 -13.51 -27.06
N ALA A 159 -6.64 -12.88 -26.19
CA ALA A 159 -6.01 -11.60 -26.47
C ALA A 159 -5.06 -11.71 -27.66
N ARG A 160 -5.13 -10.78 -28.61
CA ARG A 160 -4.24 -10.69 -29.77
C ARG A 160 -2.92 -10.04 -29.40
N VAL A 161 -2.97 -9.02 -28.54
CA VAL A 161 -1.79 -8.25 -28.14
C VAL A 161 -1.28 -8.80 -26.81
N PRO A 162 0.04 -9.08 -26.65
CA PRO A 162 0.58 -9.64 -25.42
C PRO A 162 0.58 -8.65 -24.24
N GLU A 163 0.71 -7.35 -24.52
CA GLU A 163 0.78 -6.28 -23.52
C GLU A 163 -0.04 -5.07 -23.95
N GLN A 164 -0.72 -4.42 -23.00
CA GLN A 164 -1.48 -3.19 -23.26
C GLN A 164 -1.22 -2.16 -22.17
N ARG A 165 -1.04 -0.89 -22.55
CA ARG A 165 -0.98 0.24 -21.60
C ARG A 165 -2.41 0.71 -21.33
N ILE A 166 -2.92 0.37 -20.15
CA ILE A 166 -4.21 0.86 -19.66
C ILE A 166 -4.04 2.18 -18.91
N GLU A 167 -5.06 3.01 -18.94
CA GLU A 167 -5.13 4.31 -18.30
C GLU A 167 -6.40 4.41 -17.47
N LEU A 168 -6.28 5.01 -16.28
CA LEU A 168 -7.37 5.27 -15.37
C LEU A 168 -7.72 6.76 -15.39
N TYR A 169 -9.02 7.03 -15.48
CA TYR A 169 -9.58 8.37 -15.48
C TYR A 169 -10.68 8.52 -14.44
N GLN A 170 -10.75 9.67 -13.77
CA GLN A 170 -11.93 10.13 -13.04
C GLN A 170 -12.94 10.68 -14.05
N ILE A 171 -14.20 10.26 -13.96
CA ILE A 171 -15.27 10.80 -14.81
C ILE A 171 -15.77 12.11 -14.21
N LEU A 172 -15.83 13.16 -15.03
CA LEU A 172 -16.28 14.49 -14.62
C LEU A 172 -17.67 14.79 -15.18
N LYS A 173 -18.45 15.56 -14.43
CA LYS A 173 -19.74 16.05 -14.89
C LYS A 173 -19.49 17.12 -15.95
N SER A 174 -20.00 16.90 -17.16
CA SER A 174 -19.94 17.91 -18.22
C SER A 174 -20.83 19.09 -17.84
N LYS A 175 -20.26 20.30 -17.79
CA LYS A 175 -21.01 21.55 -17.60
C LYS A 175 -21.46 22.11 -18.94
N ASP A 176 -20.56 22.09 -19.92
CA ASP A 176 -20.76 22.55 -21.31
C ASP A 176 -20.13 21.57 -22.30
N LEU A 177 -20.48 21.65 -23.59
CA LEU A 177 -19.96 20.77 -24.65
C LEU A 177 -18.42 20.80 -24.79
N THR A 178 -17.76 21.87 -24.34
CA THR A 178 -16.31 22.06 -24.41
C THR A 178 -15.59 21.67 -23.11
N SER A 179 -16.34 21.35 -22.05
CA SER A 179 -15.75 21.00 -20.75
C SER A 179 -15.12 19.60 -20.79
N PRO A 180 -13.96 19.40 -20.14
CA PRO A 180 -13.37 18.08 -20.02
C PRO A 180 -14.31 17.15 -19.26
N THR A 181 -14.63 16.00 -19.86
CA THR A 181 -15.52 14.97 -19.28
C THR A 181 -14.77 13.91 -18.48
N GLN A 182 -13.44 13.98 -18.45
CA GLN A 182 -12.58 13.05 -17.74
C GLN A 182 -11.28 13.73 -17.29
N ARG A 183 -10.73 13.29 -16.16
CA ARG A 183 -9.42 13.70 -15.61
C ARG A 183 -8.52 12.47 -15.52
N TYR A 184 -7.31 12.54 -16.09
CA TYR A 184 -6.33 11.46 -16.00
C TYR A 184 -5.85 11.26 -14.57
N ILE A 185 -5.65 10.01 -14.16
CA ILE A 185 -5.12 9.63 -12.84
C ILE A 185 -3.76 8.97 -12.98
N ASP A 186 -3.71 7.79 -13.61
CA ASP A 186 -2.49 6.96 -13.71
C ASP A 186 -2.60 6.00 -14.90
N SER A 187 -1.48 5.37 -15.29
CA SER A 187 -1.41 4.36 -16.35
C SER A 187 -0.52 3.18 -15.96
N LYS A 188 -0.87 1.98 -16.44
CA LYS A 188 -0.07 0.77 -16.22
C LYS A 188 0.01 -0.07 -17.48
N VAL A 189 1.17 -0.68 -17.71
CA VAL A 189 1.33 -1.70 -18.75
C VAL A 189 0.96 -3.05 -18.14
N VAL A 190 0.05 -3.77 -18.78
CA VAL A 190 -0.46 -5.07 -18.31
C VAL A 190 -0.27 -6.15 -19.36
N LYS A 191 0.09 -7.36 -18.92
CA LYS A 191 0.25 -8.52 -19.80
C LYS A 191 -1.07 -9.25 -19.97
N THR A 192 -1.74 -9.13 -21.11
CA THR A 192 -3.12 -9.62 -21.33
C THR A 192 -3.27 -11.14 -21.13
N ARG A 193 -2.26 -11.92 -21.56
CA ARG A 193 -2.25 -13.39 -21.50
C ARG A 193 -1.58 -13.97 -20.25
N ALA A 194 -0.95 -13.15 -19.43
CA ALA A 194 -0.33 -13.62 -18.20
C ALA A 194 -1.39 -14.03 -17.17
N GLU A 195 -0.98 -14.82 -16.17
CA GLU A 195 -1.83 -15.15 -15.03
C GLU A 195 -2.37 -13.91 -14.35
N GLY A 196 -3.53 -14.03 -13.71
CA GLY A 196 -4.23 -12.87 -13.16
C GLY A 196 -3.45 -12.18 -12.04
N GLU A 197 -3.52 -10.86 -12.00
CA GLU A 197 -2.76 -10.03 -11.07
C GLU A 197 -3.64 -8.91 -10.48
N TRP A 198 -3.32 -8.49 -9.26
CA TRP A 198 -3.92 -7.29 -8.68
C TRP A 198 -3.22 -6.04 -9.23
N LEU A 199 -4.03 -5.07 -9.65
CA LEU A 199 -3.58 -3.74 -10.03
C LEU A 199 -4.10 -2.74 -9.01
N SER A 200 -3.23 -1.82 -8.59
CA SER A 200 -3.54 -0.81 -7.57
C SER A 200 -3.24 0.60 -8.10
N PHE A 201 -4.23 1.49 -8.01
CA PHE A 201 -4.14 2.89 -8.46
C PHE A 201 -4.42 3.83 -7.29
N ASP A 202 -3.56 4.84 -7.15
CA ASP A 202 -3.78 5.92 -6.19
C ASP A 202 -4.91 6.82 -6.70
N VAL A 203 -6.00 6.87 -5.95
CA VAL A 203 -7.20 7.65 -6.29
C VAL A 203 -7.57 8.61 -5.16
N THR A 204 -6.59 8.95 -4.32
CA THR A 204 -6.78 9.75 -3.10
C THR A 204 -7.52 11.05 -3.38
N ASP A 205 -7.08 11.83 -4.38
CA ASP A 205 -7.69 13.12 -4.70
C ASP A 205 -9.13 12.98 -5.22
N ALA A 206 -9.39 11.98 -6.06
CA ALA A 206 -10.72 11.74 -6.61
C ALA A 206 -11.72 11.33 -5.52
N VAL A 207 -11.31 10.44 -4.62
CA VAL A 207 -12.16 10.02 -3.49
C VAL A 207 -12.35 11.17 -2.50
N HIS A 208 -11.31 11.96 -2.23
CA HIS A 208 -11.42 13.15 -1.40
C HIS A 208 -12.47 14.13 -1.95
N GLU A 209 -12.46 14.37 -3.26
CA GLU A 209 -13.49 15.19 -3.94
C GLU A 209 -14.90 14.59 -3.80
N TRP A 210 -15.05 13.27 -3.92
CA TRP A 210 -16.34 12.59 -3.78
C TRP A 210 -16.93 12.65 -2.37
N LEU A 211 -16.08 12.59 -1.34
CA LEU A 211 -16.51 12.68 0.06
C LEU A 211 -17.02 14.09 0.43
N HIS A 212 -16.52 15.13 -0.24
CA HIS A 212 -16.98 16.51 -0.04
C HIS A 212 -18.15 16.89 -0.97
N HIS A 213 -18.19 16.30 -2.17
CA HIS A 213 -19.17 16.62 -3.21
C HIS A 213 -19.76 15.35 -3.82
N LYS A 214 -20.85 14.88 -3.22
CA LYS A 214 -21.55 13.66 -3.65
C LYS A 214 -21.96 13.66 -5.11
N ASP A 215 -22.35 14.82 -5.67
CA ASP A 215 -22.77 14.98 -7.06
C ASP A 215 -21.62 14.82 -8.07
N ARG A 216 -20.36 14.84 -7.60
CA ARG A 216 -19.16 14.64 -8.44
C ARG A 216 -18.71 13.19 -8.51
N ASN A 217 -19.34 12.28 -7.76
CA ASN A 217 -19.05 10.85 -7.83
C ASN A 217 -19.73 10.21 -9.05
N LEU A 218 -19.04 10.22 -10.19
CA LEU A 218 -19.48 9.56 -11.43
C LEU A 218 -18.75 8.24 -11.70
N GLY A 219 -17.77 7.90 -10.86
CA GLY A 219 -16.93 6.71 -10.97
C GLY A 219 -15.64 6.92 -11.77
N PHE A 220 -14.96 5.81 -12.02
CA PHE A 220 -13.73 5.76 -12.81
C PHE A 220 -13.96 5.09 -14.16
N LYS A 221 -13.16 5.49 -15.15
CA LYS A 221 -13.07 4.88 -16.47
C LYS A 221 -11.68 4.28 -16.66
N ILE A 222 -11.64 3.00 -17.03
CA ILE A 222 -10.43 2.30 -17.45
C ILE A 222 -10.49 2.18 -18.97
N SER A 223 -9.50 2.69 -19.68
CA SER A 223 -9.41 2.57 -21.14
C SER A 223 -7.98 2.45 -21.60
N LEU A 224 -7.77 2.26 -22.90
CA LEU A 224 -6.44 2.47 -23.50
C LEU A 224 -6.19 3.97 -23.71
N HIS A 225 -4.93 4.30 -24.01
CA HIS A 225 -4.52 5.62 -24.50
C HIS A 225 -5.30 6.01 -25.78
N CYS A 226 -5.46 7.31 -26.02
CA CYS A 226 -6.44 7.94 -26.93
C CYS A 226 -7.05 7.02 -28.02
N PRO A 227 -8.38 6.88 -28.11
CA PRO A 227 -9.04 6.13 -29.17
C PRO A 227 -8.82 6.69 -30.59
N CYS A 228 -8.16 7.85 -30.73
CA CYS A 228 -7.76 8.45 -31.99
C CYS A 228 -6.52 7.79 -32.64
N CYS A 229 -5.73 7.04 -31.87
CA CYS A 229 -4.47 6.46 -32.34
C CYS A 229 -4.00 5.26 -31.50
N THR A 230 -3.33 4.31 -32.12
CA THR A 230 -2.71 3.14 -31.45
C THR A 230 -1.27 3.45 -31.06
N PHE A 231 -0.89 3.26 -29.79
CA PHE A 231 0.50 3.36 -29.34
C PHE A 231 1.17 1.99 -29.40
N VAL A 232 2.31 1.89 -30.11
CA VAL A 232 3.10 0.66 -30.22
C VAL A 232 4.30 0.74 -29.25
N PRO A 233 4.31 -0.02 -28.13
CA PRO A 233 5.35 0.12 -27.10
C PRO A 233 6.75 -0.28 -27.54
N SER A 234 6.88 -1.18 -28.53
CA SER A 234 8.17 -1.70 -28.98
C SER A 234 9.02 -0.67 -29.73
N ASN A 235 8.39 0.36 -30.31
CA ASN A 235 9.05 1.38 -31.12
C ASN A 235 8.58 2.81 -30.81
N ASN A 236 7.81 3.01 -29.74
CA ASN A 236 7.22 4.29 -29.32
C ASN A 236 6.48 5.06 -30.44
N TYR A 237 5.89 4.35 -31.41
CA TYR A 237 5.19 4.97 -32.55
C TYR A 237 3.67 5.10 -32.30
N ILE A 238 3.06 6.15 -32.83
CA ILE A 238 1.62 6.42 -32.74
C ILE A 238 0.99 6.24 -34.13
N ILE A 239 0.07 5.27 -34.28
CA ILE A 239 -0.66 5.01 -35.52
C ILE A 239 -2.01 5.73 -35.49
N PRO A 240 -2.21 6.81 -36.25
CA PRO A 240 -3.50 7.51 -36.29
C PRO A 240 -4.60 6.64 -36.92
N ASN A 241 -5.85 6.86 -36.53
CA ASN A 241 -7.06 6.21 -37.08
C ASN A 241 -7.19 4.69 -36.86
N LYS A 242 -6.44 4.13 -35.92
CA LYS A 242 -6.63 2.76 -35.44
C LYS A 242 -6.95 2.78 -33.95
N SER A 243 -8.15 2.37 -33.58
CA SER A 243 -8.57 2.22 -32.18
C SER A 243 -8.38 0.77 -31.74
N GLU A 244 -7.51 0.53 -30.77
CA GLU A 244 -7.35 -0.80 -30.17
C GLU A 244 -8.46 -1.08 -29.17
N GLU A 245 -8.99 -2.31 -29.18
CA GLU A 245 -9.91 -2.75 -28.15
C GLU A 245 -9.20 -3.02 -26.83
N LEU A 246 -9.88 -2.77 -25.71
CA LEU A 246 -9.40 -3.13 -24.39
C LEU A 246 -9.55 -4.64 -24.21
N GLU A 247 -8.47 -5.38 -24.49
CA GLU A 247 -8.42 -6.83 -24.36
C GLU A 247 -8.11 -7.28 -22.93
N ALA A 248 -7.55 -6.39 -22.10
CA ALA A 248 -7.44 -6.61 -20.66
C ALA A 248 -8.83 -6.79 -20.04
N ARG A 249 -9.01 -7.93 -19.35
CA ARG A 249 -10.27 -8.28 -18.68
C ARG A 249 -10.12 -8.15 -17.18
N PHE A 250 -11.20 -7.79 -16.49
CA PHE A 250 -11.18 -7.56 -15.06
C PHE A 250 -12.28 -8.36 -14.35
N ALA A 251 -11.94 -8.97 -13.21
CA ALA A 251 -12.89 -9.68 -12.38
C ALA A 251 -13.97 -8.72 -11.87
N GLY A 252 -15.23 -9.18 -11.78
CA GLY A 252 -16.38 -8.36 -11.38
C GLY A 252 -16.89 -7.37 -12.43
N ILE A 253 -16.10 -7.08 -13.48
CA ILE A 253 -16.48 -6.15 -14.56
C ILE A 253 -16.84 -6.93 -15.84
N ASP A 254 -15.94 -7.81 -16.31
CA ASP A 254 -16.10 -8.56 -17.57
C ASP A 254 -16.72 -9.95 -17.37
N GLY A 255 -17.04 -10.32 -16.13
CA GLY A 255 -17.29 -11.71 -15.72
C GLY A 255 -18.71 -12.25 -15.95
N THR A 256 -19.65 -11.48 -16.48
CA THR A 256 -21.07 -11.88 -16.52
C THR A 256 -21.74 -11.92 -17.89
N SER A 257 -21.16 -11.37 -18.96
CA SER A 257 -21.88 -11.23 -20.24
C SER A 257 -21.19 -11.77 -21.49
N THR A 258 -19.88 -12.08 -21.50
CA THR A 258 -19.19 -12.39 -22.77
C THR A 258 -19.13 -13.87 -23.16
N TYR A 259 -19.87 -14.76 -22.49
CA TYR A 259 -19.96 -16.17 -22.86
C TYR A 259 -21.41 -16.66 -22.76
N THR A 260 -22.29 -16.06 -23.56
CA THR A 260 -23.47 -16.80 -24.03
C THR A 260 -22.98 -17.99 -24.83
N SER A 261 -23.41 -19.20 -24.45
CA SER A 261 -23.03 -20.52 -25.01
C SER A 261 -21.87 -21.26 -24.31
N GLY A 262 -21.86 -21.30 -22.98
CA GLY A 262 -21.10 -22.30 -22.22
C GLY A 262 -21.93 -22.87 -21.06
N ASP A 263 -21.80 -24.17 -20.82
CA ASP A 263 -22.53 -24.93 -19.78
C ASP A 263 -22.63 -24.18 -18.44
N GLN A 264 -23.81 -24.22 -17.82
CA GLN A 264 -24.14 -23.57 -16.55
C GLN A 264 -23.17 -23.95 -15.40
N LYS A 265 -22.51 -25.11 -15.51
CA LYS A 265 -21.46 -25.60 -14.60
C LYS A 265 -20.15 -24.78 -14.70
N THR A 266 -19.74 -24.37 -15.90
CA THR A 266 -18.52 -23.60 -16.15
C THR A 266 -18.64 -22.16 -15.64
N ILE A 267 -19.84 -21.58 -15.72
CA ILE A 267 -20.16 -20.25 -15.19
C ILE A 267 -20.09 -20.25 -13.66
N LYS A 268 -20.65 -21.28 -12.99
CA LYS A 268 -20.57 -21.43 -11.52
C LYS A 268 -19.14 -21.64 -11.04
N SER A 269 -18.34 -22.44 -11.75
CA SER A 269 -16.92 -22.67 -11.44
C SER A 269 -16.10 -21.38 -11.57
N THR A 270 -16.31 -20.61 -12.64
CA THR A 270 -15.58 -19.35 -12.88
C THR A 270 -15.97 -18.27 -11.86
N ARG A 271 -17.25 -18.19 -11.47
CA ARG A 271 -17.70 -17.31 -10.36
C ARG A 271 -17.08 -17.69 -9.03
N LYS A 272 -17.00 -19.00 -8.72
CA LYS A 272 -16.34 -19.49 -7.49
C LYS A 272 -14.84 -19.19 -7.48
N LYS A 273 -14.16 -19.33 -8.62
CA LYS A 273 -12.72 -19.02 -8.78
C LYS A 273 -12.39 -17.52 -8.65
N ASN A 274 -13.33 -16.66 -9.02
CA ASN A 274 -13.18 -15.20 -8.94
C ASN A 274 -13.89 -14.57 -7.73
N SER A 275 -14.44 -15.39 -6.84
CA SER A 275 -15.02 -14.98 -5.56
C SER A 275 -13.99 -14.21 -4.74
N GLY A 276 -14.35 -13.00 -4.28
CA GLY A 276 -13.46 -12.12 -3.52
C GLY A 276 -12.45 -11.31 -4.35
N LYS A 277 -12.50 -11.39 -5.68
CA LYS A 277 -11.64 -10.59 -6.59
C LYS A 277 -12.36 -9.39 -7.21
N THR A 278 -13.42 -8.92 -6.57
CA THR A 278 -14.20 -7.77 -7.02
C THR A 278 -13.37 -6.49 -6.94
N PRO A 279 -13.58 -5.54 -7.88
CA PRO A 279 -12.95 -4.23 -7.78
C PRO A 279 -13.42 -3.54 -6.49
N HIS A 280 -12.51 -2.89 -5.79
CA HIS A 280 -12.80 -2.24 -4.51
C HIS A 280 -11.90 -1.04 -4.26
N LEU A 281 -12.35 -0.14 -3.39
CA LEU A 281 -11.52 0.92 -2.82
C LEU A 281 -11.01 0.48 -1.45
N LEU A 282 -9.74 0.76 -1.17
CA LEU A 282 -9.17 0.72 0.16
C LEU A 282 -8.93 2.16 0.62
N LEU A 283 -9.67 2.59 1.63
CA LEU A 283 -9.52 3.90 2.24
C LEU A 283 -8.74 3.77 3.54
N MET A 284 -7.66 4.55 3.67
CA MET A 284 -6.85 4.64 4.88
C MET A 284 -7.15 6.00 5.53
N LEU A 285 -7.76 5.97 6.70
CA LEU A 285 -8.20 7.15 7.43
C LEU A 285 -7.42 7.32 8.72
N LEU A 286 -7.23 8.57 9.15
CA LEU A 286 -6.87 8.85 10.53
C LEU A 286 -8.06 8.58 11.44
N PRO A 287 -7.85 7.92 12.59
CA PRO A 287 -8.92 7.74 13.54
C PRO A 287 -9.47 9.08 14.05
N SER A 288 -10.81 9.20 14.14
CA SER A 288 -11.51 10.45 14.48
C SER A 288 -11.15 11.01 15.87
N TYR A 289 -10.87 10.14 16.85
CA TYR A 289 -10.38 10.52 18.19
C TYR A 289 -9.05 11.27 18.19
N ARG A 290 -8.37 11.43 17.04
CA ARG A 290 -7.13 12.20 16.91
C ARG A 290 -7.37 13.70 16.68
N LEU A 291 -8.47 14.12 16.06
CA LEU A 291 -8.69 15.54 15.76
C LEU A 291 -8.96 16.35 17.04
N GLU A 292 -9.63 15.75 18.02
CA GLU A 292 -9.95 16.42 19.29
C GLU A 292 -8.72 16.68 20.18
N SER A 293 -7.64 15.89 20.04
CA SER A 293 -6.47 15.99 20.94
C SER A 293 -5.37 16.93 20.44
N GLN A 294 -5.61 17.75 19.43
CA GLN A 294 -4.61 18.73 18.95
C GLN A 294 -4.56 20.03 19.78
N GLN A 295 -5.44 20.19 20.77
CA GLN A 295 -5.36 21.30 21.71
C GLN A 295 -4.51 20.93 22.94
N THR A 296 -3.49 21.76 23.17
CA THR A 296 -2.62 21.89 24.36
C THR A 296 -1.33 21.06 24.42
N ASN A 297 -0.20 21.76 24.14
CA ASN A 297 1.12 21.61 24.76
C ASN A 297 1.55 20.20 25.20
N ARG A 298 1.63 19.25 24.27
CA ARG A 298 2.40 18.01 24.48
C ARG A 298 3.51 17.91 23.46
N ARG A 299 4.74 17.76 23.98
CA ARG A 299 5.98 17.40 23.26
C ARG A 299 5.61 16.53 22.05
N LYS A 300 5.82 17.04 20.82
CA LYS A 300 5.58 16.28 19.59
C LYS A 300 6.22 14.90 19.77
N LYS A 301 5.41 13.84 19.89
CA LYS A 301 5.89 12.46 19.89
C LYS A 301 6.42 12.19 18.48
N ARG A 302 7.68 12.54 18.25
CA ARG A 302 8.39 12.26 17.00
C ARG A 302 8.57 10.75 16.90
N ALA A 303 8.55 10.22 15.68
CA ALA A 303 9.18 8.94 15.41
C ALA A 303 10.60 8.99 16.00
N LEU A 304 10.97 8.01 16.83
CA LEU A 304 12.23 7.97 17.58
C LEU A 304 13.48 8.18 16.69
N ASP A 305 13.37 7.98 15.37
CA ASP A 305 14.52 8.00 14.47
C ASP A 305 14.69 9.27 13.63
N ALA A 306 13.72 10.19 13.57
CA ALA A 306 13.83 11.37 12.70
C ALA A 306 14.80 12.45 13.24
N ALA A 307 15.12 12.43 14.53
CA ALA A 307 15.95 13.45 15.18
C ALA A 307 17.39 13.02 15.46
N TYR A 308 17.73 11.73 15.32
CA TYR A 308 19.08 11.25 15.65
C TYR A 308 20.14 11.78 14.67
N CYS A 309 19.77 12.00 13.40
CA CYS A 309 20.70 12.47 12.37
C CYS A 309 21.12 13.94 12.54
N PHE A 310 20.26 14.81 13.10
CA PHE A 310 20.57 16.24 13.23
C PHE A 310 21.44 16.56 14.44
N VAL A 311 21.27 15.80 15.54
CA VAL A 311 22.04 16.01 16.78
C VAL A 311 23.47 15.50 16.62
N LEU A 312 23.67 14.37 15.91
CA LEU A 312 24.99 13.80 15.69
C LEU A 312 25.89 14.70 14.82
N SER A 313 25.32 15.36 13.80
CA SER A 313 26.04 16.33 12.95
C SER A 313 26.56 17.53 13.75
N LEU A 314 25.75 18.07 14.67
CA LEU A 314 26.15 19.16 15.53
C LEU A 314 27.22 18.72 16.54
N TYR A 315 27.08 17.51 17.11
CA TYR A 315 28.03 16.98 18.10
C TYR A 315 29.42 16.68 17.52
N ASN A 316 29.47 16.12 16.30
CA ASN A 316 30.73 15.86 15.58
C ASN A 316 31.49 17.14 15.20
N THR A 317 30.78 18.28 15.08
CA THR A 317 31.41 19.58 14.79
C THR A 317 32.00 20.20 16.05
N ILE A 318 31.50 19.83 17.24
CA ILE A 318 31.86 20.42 18.53
C ILE A 318 32.94 19.59 19.25
N ASN A 319 32.99 18.27 19.04
CA ASN A 319 34.01 17.41 19.64
C ASN A 319 34.35 16.19 18.74
N PRO A 320 35.28 16.35 17.78
CA PRO A 320 35.64 15.30 16.82
C PRO A 320 36.36 14.08 17.45
N GLU A 321 36.92 14.21 18.66
CA GLU A 321 37.58 13.09 19.36
C GLU A 321 36.65 12.32 20.31
N ALA A 322 35.44 12.82 20.59
CA ALA A 322 34.41 12.09 21.33
C ALA A 322 33.49 11.30 20.38
N SER A 323 34.08 10.60 19.39
CA SER A 323 33.31 9.78 18.45
C SER A 323 32.48 8.76 19.23
N ALA A 324 31.15 8.93 19.20
CA ALA A 324 30.25 7.87 19.63
C ALA A 324 30.62 6.60 18.84
N SER A 325 30.63 5.46 19.51
CA SER A 325 30.84 4.19 18.82
C SER A 325 29.78 4.06 17.72
N PRO A 326 30.16 3.66 16.50
CA PRO A 326 29.21 3.52 15.40
C PRO A 326 28.11 2.54 15.82
N CYS A 327 26.86 3.00 15.79
CA CYS A 327 25.72 2.22 16.23
C CYS A 327 25.01 1.61 15.02
N CYS A 328 24.61 0.35 15.12
CA CYS A 328 23.77 -0.30 14.13
C CYS A 328 22.32 0.22 14.27
N VAL A 329 21.90 1.09 13.35
CA VAL A 329 20.56 1.68 13.34
C VAL A 329 19.76 1.22 12.13
N SER A 330 18.43 1.17 12.26
CA SER A 330 17.57 0.80 11.15
C SER A 330 17.64 1.83 10.01
N GLN A 331 17.75 1.35 8.78
CA GLN A 331 17.81 2.18 7.59
C GLN A 331 16.47 2.11 6.86
N ASP A 332 16.08 0.92 6.39
CA ASP A 332 14.81 0.72 5.70
C ASP A 332 13.79 0.06 6.62
N LEU A 333 12.61 0.67 6.71
CA LEU A 333 11.50 0.22 7.54
C LEU A 333 10.25 0.03 6.67
N GLU A 334 9.48 -1.01 6.97
CA GLU A 334 8.19 -1.28 6.33
C GLU A 334 7.02 -1.18 7.32
N PRO A 335 5.83 -0.81 6.82
CA PRO A 335 4.62 -0.82 7.63
C PRO A 335 4.13 -2.25 7.91
N LEU A 336 3.36 -2.41 8.98
CA LEU A 336 2.69 -3.64 9.40
C LEU A 336 1.18 -3.41 9.48
N THR A 337 0.39 -4.21 8.76
CA THR A 337 -1.07 -4.26 8.95
C THR A 337 -1.38 -5.19 10.11
N ILE A 338 -2.22 -4.75 11.02
CA ILE A 338 -2.74 -5.58 12.10
C ILE A 338 -4.26 -5.62 12.07
N LEU A 339 -4.81 -6.73 12.55
CA LEU A 339 -6.22 -6.89 12.89
C LEU A 339 -6.30 -7.15 14.40
N TYR A 340 -7.09 -6.36 15.11
CA TYR A 340 -7.34 -6.52 16.54
C TYR A 340 -8.77 -6.12 16.88
N TYR A 341 -9.19 -6.37 18.12
CA TYR A 341 -10.54 -6.09 18.58
C TYR A 341 -10.54 -5.06 19.71
N ILE A 342 -11.53 -4.17 19.70
CA ILE A 342 -11.89 -3.33 20.84
C ILE A 342 -13.31 -3.74 21.24
N GLY A 343 -13.42 -4.53 22.31
CA GLY A 343 -14.65 -5.25 22.62
C GLY A 343 -15.04 -6.16 21.45
N LYS A 344 -16.28 -6.06 20.95
CA LYS A 344 -16.77 -6.85 19.80
C LYS A 344 -16.50 -6.21 18.44
N THR A 345 -15.82 -5.07 18.40
CA THR A 345 -15.59 -4.34 17.13
C THR A 345 -14.23 -4.68 16.53
N PRO A 346 -14.17 -5.26 15.31
CA PRO A 346 -12.91 -5.50 14.64
C PRO A 346 -12.31 -4.18 14.13
N LYS A 347 -11.00 -4.02 14.29
CA LYS A 347 -10.22 -2.87 13.83
C LYS A 347 -9.04 -3.36 13.00
N ILE A 348 -8.94 -2.83 11.78
CA ILE A 348 -7.81 -3.07 10.89
C ILE A 348 -7.05 -1.78 10.76
N GLU A 349 -5.80 -1.80 11.20
CA GLU A 349 -4.95 -0.62 11.19
C GLU A 349 -3.58 -0.88 10.58
N GLN A 350 -3.07 0.11 9.86
CA GLN A 350 -1.73 0.09 9.30
C GLN A 350 -0.75 0.86 10.19
N LEU A 351 0.17 0.14 10.83
CA LEU A 351 1.26 0.69 11.62
C LEU A 351 2.46 1.03 10.73
N SER A 352 2.94 2.27 10.76
CA SER A 352 4.16 2.64 10.04
C SER A 352 5.43 2.20 10.76
N ASN A 353 6.50 1.96 10.01
CA ASN A 353 7.86 1.80 10.54
C ASN A 353 8.00 0.71 11.62
N MET A 354 7.44 -0.47 11.37
CA MET A 354 7.44 -1.59 12.33
C MET A 354 8.41 -2.70 11.95
N ILE A 355 8.63 -2.94 10.66
CA ILE A 355 9.45 -4.05 10.16
C ILE A 355 10.78 -3.51 9.68
N VAL A 356 11.89 -3.97 10.25
CA VAL A 356 13.25 -3.60 9.79
C VAL A 356 13.65 -4.45 8.60
N LYS A 357 14.08 -3.81 7.50
CA LYS A 357 14.58 -4.48 6.29
C LYS A 357 16.09 -4.40 6.15
N SER A 358 16.68 -3.25 6.47
CA SER A 358 18.12 -3.04 6.42
C SER A 358 18.56 -2.20 7.60
N CYS A 359 19.84 -2.33 7.94
CA CYS A 359 20.49 -1.54 8.98
C CYS A 359 21.71 -0.85 8.38
N LYS A 360 22.09 0.30 8.94
CA LYS A 360 23.32 1.01 8.65
C LYS A 360 24.11 1.26 9.94
N CYS A 361 25.42 1.42 9.80
CA CYS A 361 26.23 2.01 10.87
C CYS A 361 26.07 3.53 10.81
N SER A 362 25.75 4.15 11.94
CA SER A 362 25.58 5.60 12.06
C SER A 362 26.28 6.15 13.29
#